data_AF-T1BGN1-F1
#
_entry.id   AF-T1BGN1-F1
#
_cell.length_a   1.000
_cell.length_b   1.000
_cell.length_c   1.000
_cell.angle_alpha   90.00
_cell.angle_beta   90.00
_cell.angle_gamma   90.00
#
_symmetry.space_group_name_H-M   'P 1'
#
loop_
_entity.id
_entity.type
_entity.pdbx_description
1 polymer ?
#
loop_
_entity_poly.entity_id
_entity_poly.type
_entity_poly.pdbx_seq_one_letter_code
_entity_poly.pdbx_strand_id
1 'polypeptide(L)'
;MTREIKLIRGYHYLYEVESAWDSKLKQSRKVRSLYLGPCDAKGRLRAQPKVKLEGVHSAYPVGPLAAFYAQARAARITEVAEEVLGLNPGEARLLLAMTLNQLTGRRPLDEIPAWIDRTPLRRWEPDLPSSIGRGDIENVL
;
A
#
# COMPACT_ATOMS: atom_id res chain seq x y z
N MET A 1 24.12 7.37 -2.08
CA MET A 1 24.04 6.43 -3.22
C MET A 1 25.14 6.76 -4.21
N THR A 2 25.91 5.78 -4.66
CA THR A 2 27.03 5.97 -5.62
C THR A 2 26.77 5.13 -6.86
N ARG A 3 27.06 5.67 -8.05
CA ARG A 3 26.91 4.93 -9.32
C ARG A 3 28.17 4.15 -9.65
N GLU A 4 28.01 2.89 -10.00
CA GLU A 4 29.08 1.96 -10.38
C GLU A 4 28.79 1.39 -11.78
N ILE A 5 29.80 1.40 -12.66
CA ILE A 5 29.72 0.77 -13.99
C ILE A 5 30.39 -0.59 -13.91
N LYS A 6 29.69 -1.64 -14.34
CA LYS A 6 30.25 -2.99 -14.44
C LYS A 6 30.33 -3.45 -15.89
N LEU A 7 31.49 -3.99 -16.25
CA LEU A 7 31.70 -4.66 -17.54
C LEU A 7 31.40 -6.15 -17.40
N ILE A 8 30.36 -6.64 -18.07
CA ILE A 8 29.96 -8.04 -18.02
C ILE A 8 29.81 -8.54 -19.46
N ARG A 9 30.60 -9.53 -19.85
CA ARG A 9 30.61 -10.14 -21.19
C ARG A 9 30.70 -9.10 -22.34
N GLY A 10 31.53 -8.06 -22.15
CA GLY A 10 31.74 -7.00 -23.14
C GLY A 10 30.71 -5.87 -23.13
N TYR A 11 29.68 -5.94 -22.28
CA TYR A 11 28.64 -4.91 -22.16
C TYR A 11 28.79 -4.14 -20.85
N HIS A 12 28.55 -2.83 -20.91
CA HIS A 12 28.57 -1.94 -19.75
C HIS A 12 27.17 -1.84 -19.14
N TYR A 13 27.12 -1.96 -17.81
CA TYR A 13 25.90 -1.94 -17.03
C TYR A 13 26.03 -0.98 -15.87
N LEU A 14 25.01 -0.15 -15.65
CA LEU A 14 25.01 0.84 -14.57
C LEU A 14 24.25 0.29 -13.36
N TYR A 15 24.87 0.42 -12.20
CA TYR A 15 24.29 0.08 -10.91
C TYR A 15 24.32 1.29 -9.98
N GLU A 16 23.32 1.38 -9.12
CA GLU A 16 23.30 2.28 -7.97
C GLU A 16 23.60 1.48 -6.72
N VAL A 17 24.65 1.85 -6.02
CA VAL A 17 25.16 1.13 -4.86
C VAL A 17 25.03 1.99 -3.62
N GLU A 18 24.50 1.38 -2.57
CA GLU A 18 24.50 1.94 -1.22
C GLU A 18 25.45 1.12 -0.37
N SER A 19 26.38 1.82 0.28
CA SER A 19 27.25 1.26 1.29
C SER A 19 26.90 1.85 2.64
N ALA A 20 26.85 1.01 3.67
CA ALA A 20 26.77 1.44 5.05
C ALA A 20 28.02 0.98 5.81
N TRP A 21 28.41 1.75 6.81
CA TRP A 21 29.52 1.38 7.69
C TRP A 21 29.09 0.24 8.61
N ASP A 22 29.81 -0.88 8.58
CA ASP A 22 29.62 -1.98 9.52
C ASP A 22 30.44 -1.71 10.78
N SER A 23 29.75 -1.37 11.88
CA SER A 23 30.38 -0.99 13.15
C SER A 23 31.09 -2.16 13.86
N LYS A 24 30.74 -3.41 13.52
CA LYS A 24 31.33 -4.63 14.08
C LYS A 24 32.58 -5.04 13.29
N LEU A 25 32.47 -5.07 11.97
CA LEU A 25 33.58 -5.44 11.09
C LEU A 25 34.52 -4.26 10.79
N LYS A 26 34.19 -3.06 11.27
CA LYS A 26 34.96 -1.82 11.09
C LYS A 26 35.32 -1.54 9.62
N GLN A 27 34.37 -1.82 8.72
CA GLN A 27 34.55 -1.62 7.28
C GLN A 27 33.23 -1.24 6.61
N SER A 28 33.31 -0.55 5.47
CA SER A 28 32.14 -0.25 4.64
C SER A 28 31.65 -1.50 3.92
N ARG A 29 30.38 -1.85 4.08
CA ARG A 29 29.74 -2.97 3.38
C ARG A 29 28.73 -2.45 2.37
N LYS A 30 28.71 -3.05 1.17
CA LYS A 30 27.63 -2.83 0.19
C LYS A 30 26.33 -3.44 0.74
N VAL A 31 25.33 -2.60 1.01
CA VAL A 31 24.03 -3.00 1.56
C VAL A 31 23.01 -3.19 0.45
N ARG A 32 23.08 -2.37 -0.61
CA ARG A 32 22.17 -2.43 -1.74
C ARG A 32 22.91 -2.21 -3.05
N SER A 33 22.52 -2.94 -4.08
CA SER A 33 23.00 -2.77 -5.45
C SER A 33 21.80 -2.87 -6.40
N LEU A 34 21.29 -1.73 -6.84
CA LEU A 34 20.16 -1.63 -7.76
C LEU A 34 20.68 -1.56 -9.21
N TYR A 35 20.16 -2.41 -10.08
CA TYR A 35 20.47 -2.37 -11.51
C TYR A 35 19.65 -1.27 -12.19
N LEU A 36 20.32 -0.35 -12.87
CA LEU A 36 19.67 0.76 -13.58
C LEU A 36 19.50 0.50 -15.08
N GLY A 37 20.28 -0.41 -15.67
CA GLY A 37 20.19 -0.76 -17.09
C GLY A 37 21.52 -0.80 -17.82
N PRO A 38 21.50 -1.14 -19.12
CA PRO A 38 22.67 -1.05 -19.99
C PRO A 38 23.09 0.40 -20.20
N CYS A 39 24.40 0.67 -20.14
CA CYS A 39 24.97 2.00 -20.31
C CYS A 39 26.11 2.02 -21.35
N ASP A 40 26.61 3.21 -21.67
CA ASP A 40 27.90 3.37 -22.34
C ASP A 40 29.07 3.33 -21.35
N ALA A 41 30.31 3.36 -21.86
CA ALA A 41 31.52 3.38 -21.04
C ALA A 41 31.64 4.63 -20.13
N LYS A 42 30.81 5.66 -20.36
CA LYS A 42 30.76 6.90 -19.57
C LYS A 42 29.62 6.90 -18.55
N GLY A 43 28.89 5.78 -18.41
CA GLY A 43 27.80 5.62 -17.45
C GLY A 43 26.48 6.27 -17.87
N ARG A 44 26.30 6.64 -19.14
CA ARG A 44 25.03 7.12 -19.66
C ARG A 44 24.17 5.93 -20.06
N LEU A 45 22.96 5.86 -19.51
CA LEU A 45 22.01 4.78 -19.80
C LEU A 45 21.61 4.82 -21.28
N ARG A 46 21.70 3.67 -21.96
CA ARG A 46 21.32 3.53 -23.37
C ARG A 46 19.81 3.54 -23.59
N ALA A 47 19.06 3.16 -22.56
CA ALA A 47 17.62 3.28 -22.48
C ALA A 47 17.23 3.53 -21.03
N GLN A 48 16.18 4.32 -20.80
CA GLN A 48 15.63 4.44 -19.45
C GLN A 48 15.06 3.09 -19.02
N PRO A 49 15.32 2.62 -17.78
CA PRO A 49 14.70 1.41 -17.28
C PRO A 49 13.18 1.60 -17.31
N LYS A 50 12.50 0.81 -18.14
CA LYS A 50 11.03 0.75 -18.13
C LYS A 50 10.63 0.14 -16.79
N VAL A 51 9.81 0.86 -16.02
CA VAL A 51 9.18 0.33 -14.81
C VAL A 51 8.46 -0.97 -15.22
N LYS A 52 8.99 -2.12 -14.81
CA LYS A 52 8.24 -3.37 -14.93
C LYS A 52 7.16 -3.30 -13.86
N LEU A 53 5.91 -3.12 -14.30
CA LEU A 53 4.76 -3.38 -13.46
C LEU A 53 4.85 -4.86 -13.06
N GLU A 54 5.18 -5.16 -11.79
CA GLU A 54 5.36 -6.53 -11.31
C GLU A 54 4.06 -7.35 -11.36
N GLY A 55 2.92 -6.66 -11.47
CA GLY A 55 1.61 -7.24 -11.70
C GLY A 55 0.52 -6.32 -11.18
N VAL A 56 -0.71 -6.59 -11.60
CA VAL A 56 -1.90 -6.05 -10.93
C VAL A 56 -2.19 -6.97 -9.75
N HIS A 57 -1.78 -6.58 -8.54
CA HIS A 57 -1.95 -7.38 -7.33
C HIS A 57 -3.44 -7.70 -7.05
N SER A 58 -4.35 -6.80 -7.44
CA SER A 58 -5.79 -7.03 -7.45
C SER A 58 -6.51 -6.07 -8.40
N ALA A 59 -7.54 -6.55 -9.08
CA ALA A 59 -8.48 -5.75 -9.85
C ALA A 59 -9.86 -5.89 -9.20
N TYR A 60 -10.16 -5.00 -8.25
CA TYR A 60 -11.50 -4.90 -7.68
C TYR A 60 -12.29 -3.87 -8.50
N PRO A 61 -13.59 -4.08 -8.81
CA PRO A 61 -14.41 -3.05 -9.42
C PRO A 61 -14.64 -1.92 -8.40
N VAL A 62 -13.70 -0.98 -8.36
CA VAL A 62 -13.67 0.08 -7.33
C VAL A 62 -14.70 1.18 -7.59
N GLY A 63 -15.23 1.31 -8.82
CA GLY A 63 -16.07 2.46 -9.22
C GLY A 63 -17.17 2.82 -8.21
N PRO A 64 -18.13 1.92 -7.91
CA PRO A 64 -19.17 2.20 -6.93
C PRO A 64 -18.63 2.45 -5.52
N LEU A 65 -17.65 1.65 -5.07
CA LEU A 65 -17.04 1.78 -3.75
C LEU A 65 -16.33 3.14 -3.57
N ALA A 66 -15.59 3.59 -4.57
CA ALA A 66 -14.92 4.90 -4.55
C ALA A 66 -15.92 6.04 -4.53
N ALA A 67 -17.02 5.95 -5.27
CA ALA A 67 -18.06 6.98 -5.27
C ALA A 67 -18.70 7.13 -3.89
N PHE A 68 -19.12 6.01 -3.27
CA PHE A 68 -19.70 6.04 -1.92
C PHE A 68 -18.69 6.48 -0.85
N TYR A 69 -17.45 6.02 -0.94
CA TYR A 69 -16.40 6.44 -0.02
C TYR A 69 -16.11 7.94 -0.12
N ALA A 70 -16.00 8.49 -1.34
CA ALA A 70 -15.79 9.92 -1.55
C ALA A 70 -16.94 10.75 -0.96
N GLN A 71 -18.19 10.31 -1.13
CA GLN A 71 -19.35 10.97 -0.54
C GLN A 71 -19.34 10.88 0.98
N ALA A 72 -19.02 9.71 1.55
CA ALA A 72 -18.93 9.53 3.00
C ALA A 72 -17.86 10.45 3.62
N ARG A 73 -16.72 10.61 2.93
CA ARG A 73 -15.67 11.56 3.32
C ARG A 73 -16.12 13.01 3.24
N ALA A 74 -16.78 13.41 2.16
CA ALA A 74 -17.30 14.77 2.00
C ALA A 74 -18.34 15.10 3.08
N ALA A 75 -19.15 14.12 3.45
CA ALA A 75 -20.15 14.23 4.52
C ALA A 75 -19.58 14.02 5.93
N ARG A 76 -18.28 13.72 6.07
CA ARG A 76 -17.61 13.50 7.36
C ARG A 76 -18.32 12.45 8.23
N ILE A 77 -18.75 11.35 7.60
CA ILE A 77 -19.58 10.33 8.25
C ILE A 77 -18.91 9.74 9.49
N THR A 78 -17.59 9.56 9.47
CA THR A 78 -16.84 9.07 10.63
C THR A 78 -16.93 10.02 11.81
N GLU A 79 -16.69 11.31 11.60
CA GLU A 79 -16.76 12.30 12.67
C GLU A 79 -18.18 12.52 13.18
N VAL A 80 -19.17 12.49 12.29
CA VAL A 80 -20.59 12.53 12.67
C VAL A 80 -20.97 11.30 13.49
N ALA A 81 -20.47 10.11 13.14
CA ALA A 81 -20.72 8.90 13.91
C ALA A 81 -20.06 8.96 15.29
N GLU A 82 -18.83 9.48 15.40
CA GLU A 82 -18.18 9.72 16.69
C GLU A 82 -19.00 10.68 17.57
N GLU A 83 -19.46 11.79 17.00
CA GLU A 83 -20.20 12.83 17.73
C GLU A 83 -21.62 12.39 18.13
N VAL A 84 -22.38 11.81 17.19
CA VAL A 84 -23.81 11.52 17.36
C VAL A 84 -24.05 10.18 18.04
N LEU A 85 -23.22 9.18 17.73
CA LEU A 85 -23.38 7.82 18.26
C LEU A 85 -22.43 7.54 19.43
N GLY A 86 -21.51 8.46 19.75
CA GLY A 86 -20.54 8.30 20.83
C GLY A 86 -19.52 7.19 20.56
N LEU A 87 -19.32 6.83 19.29
CA LEU A 87 -18.37 5.80 18.89
C LEU A 87 -16.94 6.31 19.04
N ASN A 88 -16.01 5.40 19.36
CA ASN A 88 -14.61 5.72 19.24
C ASN A 88 -14.18 5.76 17.76
N PRO A 89 -13.03 6.38 17.42
CA PRO A 89 -12.61 6.52 16.02
C PRO A 89 -12.44 5.20 15.26
N GLY A 90 -12.06 4.12 15.95
CA GLY A 90 -11.94 2.79 15.35
C GLY A 90 -13.30 2.19 15.00
N GLU A 91 -14.26 2.31 15.91
CA GLU A 91 -15.66 1.89 15.72
C GLU A 91 -16.34 2.68 14.61
N ALA A 92 -16.15 3.99 14.54
CA ALA A 92 -16.72 4.83 13.48
C ALA A 92 -16.20 4.44 12.09
N ARG A 93 -14.91 4.11 11.98
CA ARG A 93 -14.32 3.62 10.72
C ARG A 93 -14.78 2.20 10.39
N LEU A 94 -14.97 1.34 11.39
CA LEU A 94 -15.55 0.03 11.19
C LEU A 94 -17.00 0.15 10.68
N LEU A 95 -17.81 1.05 11.26
CA LEU A 95 -19.16 1.37 10.81
C LEU A 95 -19.17 1.86 9.36
N LEU A 96 -18.23 2.72 8.99
CA LEU A 96 -18.04 3.15 7.60
C LEU A 96 -17.76 1.96 6.68
N ALA A 97 -16.80 1.10 7.03
CA ALA A 97 -16.46 -0.08 6.22
C ALA A 97 -17.66 -1.02 6.06
N MET A 98 -18.44 -1.24 7.12
CA MET A 98 -19.67 -2.04 7.07
C MET A 98 -20.74 -1.39 6.17
N THR A 99 -20.93 -0.08 6.27
CA THR A 99 -21.89 0.65 5.43
C THR A 99 -21.52 0.53 3.95
N LEU A 100 -20.24 0.70 3.63
CA LEU A 100 -19.73 0.55 2.26
C LEU A 100 -19.86 -0.90 1.76
N ASN A 101 -19.70 -1.89 2.64
CA ASN A 101 -19.96 -3.28 2.32
C ASN A 101 -21.42 -3.49 1.92
N GLN A 102 -22.37 -2.95 2.68
CA GLN A 102 -23.81 -3.05 2.38
C GLN A 102 -24.15 -2.41 1.03
N LEU A 103 -23.52 -1.28 0.68
CA LEU A 103 -23.80 -0.54 -0.55
C LEU A 103 -23.21 -1.18 -1.83
N THR A 104 -22.18 -2.02 -1.71
CA THR A 104 -21.38 -2.46 -2.87
C THR A 104 -21.51 -3.94 -3.21
N GLY A 105 -22.31 -4.70 -2.46
CA GLY A 105 -22.57 -6.11 -2.77
C GLY A 105 -22.85 -7.00 -1.57
N ARG A 106 -22.90 -6.43 -0.35
CA ARG A 106 -23.29 -7.07 0.93
C ARG A 106 -22.65 -8.43 1.16
N ARG A 107 -21.61 -8.47 1.97
CA ARG A 107 -20.98 -9.71 2.42
C ARG A 107 -21.48 -10.10 3.82
N PRO A 108 -21.51 -11.41 4.14
CA PRO A 108 -21.70 -11.88 5.50
C PRO A 108 -20.69 -11.27 6.48
N LEU A 109 -21.05 -11.13 7.76
CA LEU A 109 -20.21 -10.45 8.77
C LEU A 109 -18.82 -11.11 8.92
N ASP A 110 -18.79 -12.44 8.86
CA ASP A 110 -17.58 -13.26 8.89
C ASP A 110 -16.68 -13.07 7.65
N GLU A 111 -17.22 -12.63 6.53
CA GLU A 111 -16.46 -12.31 5.31
C GLU A 111 -15.99 -10.85 5.25
N ILE A 112 -16.48 -9.97 6.13
CA ILE A 112 -16.12 -8.54 6.10
C ILE A 112 -14.61 -8.30 6.21
N PRO A 113 -13.86 -8.97 7.12
CA PRO A 113 -12.42 -8.75 7.21
C PRO A 113 -11.70 -9.08 5.90
N ALA A 114 -12.03 -10.23 5.29
CA ALA A 114 -11.46 -10.63 4.01
C ALA A 114 -11.90 -9.71 2.86
N TRP A 115 -13.11 -9.16 2.92
CA TRP A 115 -13.58 -8.18 1.94
C TRP A 115 -12.82 -6.86 2.05
N ILE A 116 -12.60 -6.34 3.27
CA ILE A 116 -11.80 -5.13 3.52
C ILE A 116 -10.39 -5.32 2.93
N ASP A 117 -9.75 -6.46 3.18
CA ASP A 117 -8.40 -6.78 2.70
C ASP A 117 -8.30 -6.83 1.16
N ARG A 118 -9.38 -7.22 0.47
CA ARG A 118 -9.43 -7.32 -0.99
C ARG A 118 -9.74 -5.99 -1.68
N THR A 119 -10.23 -5.01 -0.92
CA THR A 119 -10.61 -3.69 -1.43
C THR A 119 -9.54 -2.63 -1.12
N PRO A 120 -9.60 -1.44 -1.73
CA PRO A 120 -8.70 -0.34 -1.38
C PRO A 120 -8.95 0.27 0.02
N LEU A 121 -9.94 -0.20 0.79
CA LEU A 121 -10.34 0.45 2.04
C LEU A 121 -9.21 0.58 3.05
N ARG A 122 -8.37 -0.45 3.26
CA ARG A 122 -7.19 -0.34 4.14
C ARG A 122 -6.22 0.76 3.73
N ARG A 123 -6.14 1.03 2.42
CA ARG A 123 -5.25 2.09 1.91
C ARG A 123 -5.86 3.47 2.13
N TRP A 124 -7.18 3.58 2.03
CA TRP A 124 -7.88 4.85 2.22
C TRP A 124 -8.08 5.20 3.70
N GLU A 125 -8.30 4.18 4.53
CA GLU A 125 -8.46 4.26 5.98
C GLU A 125 -7.37 3.44 6.69
N PRO A 126 -6.14 3.97 6.79
CA PRO A 126 -5.01 3.22 7.38
C PRO A 126 -5.19 2.93 8.87
N ASP A 127 -6.04 3.69 9.57
CA ASP A 127 -6.35 3.46 10.99
C ASP A 127 -7.58 2.56 11.21
N LEU A 128 -8.06 1.87 10.16
CA LEU A 128 -8.95 0.74 10.34
C LEU A 128 -8.27 -0.30 11.24
N PRO A 129 -9.01 -0.94 12.17
CA PRO A 129 -8.45 -1.99 13.01
C PRO A 129 -7.70 -3.04 12.19
N SER A 130 -6.49 -3.39 12.63
CA SER A 130 -5.62 -4.34 11.93
C SER A 130 -6.23 -5.75 11.92
N SER A 131 -6.87 -6.14 13.03
CA SER A 131 -7.75 -7.30 13.16
C SER A 131 -9.18 -6.85 13.38
N ILE A 132 -10.12 -7.42 12.63
CA ILE A 132 -11.55 -7.22 12.81
C ILE A 132 -12.16 -8.59 13.07
N GLY A 133 -12.60 -8.83 14.29
CA GLY A 133 -13.32 -10.02 14.70
C GLY A 133 -14.84 -9.82 14.59
N ARG A 134 -15.57 -10.93 14.71
CA ARG A 134 -17.04 -10.89 14.75
C ARG A 134 -17.59 -10.02 15.89
N GLY A 135 -16.96 -10.09 17.07
CA GLY A 135 -17.37 -9.29 18.22
C GLY A 135 -17.20 -7.78 18.00
N ASP A 136 -16.15 -7.37 17.29
CA ASP A 136 -15.92 -5.96 16.96
C ASP A 136 -17.02 -5.42 16.04
N ILE A 137 -17.48 -6.26 15.10
CA ILE A 137 -18.57 -5.92 14.18
C ILE A 137 -19.91 -5.86 14.93
N GLU A 138 -20.18 -6.85 15.79
CA GLU A 138 -21.41 -6.89 16.58
C GLU A 138 -21.52 -5.74 17.59
N ASN A 139 -20.39 -5.24 18.11
CA ASN A 139 -20.37 -4.10 19.05
C ASN A 139 -20.71 -2.75 18.41
N VAL A 140 -20.66 -2.66 17.08
CA VAL A 140 -20.91 -1.41 16.31
C VAL A 140 -22.33 -1.37 15.73
N LEU A 141 -23.07 -2.49 15.80
CA LEU A 141 -24.49 -2.60 15.39
C LEU A 141 -25.44 -2.30 16.55
#